data_AF-A0A2H6HBV0-F1
#
_entry.id   AF-A0A2H6HBV0-F1
#
_cell.length_a   1.000
_cell.length_b   1.000
_cell.length_c   1.000
_cell.angle_alpha   90.00
_cell.angle_beta   90.00
_cell.angle_gamma   90.00
#
_symmetry.space_group_name_H-M   'P 1'
#
loop_
_entity.id
_entity.type
_entity.pdbx_description
1 polymer ?
#
loop_
_entity_poly.entity_id
_entity_poly.type
_entity_poly.pdbx_seq_one_letter_code
_entity_poly.pdbx_strand_id
1 'polypeptide(L)'
;MGEQGFRAPQVCHLVGITYRQLDYWARTGLLRPSLKAARGSGSQRLYSFGDVVQLKVVKRLLDAGMSLKKIRQAIEILRVQLQSDRPLADVTLLSDGLTIYAAHSSQEVVDVFRRGQGVFGIAVGPVQKELEGEVHALWAEEEQAAQAKEVGV
;
A
#
# COMPACT_ATOMS: atom_id res chain seq x y z
N MET A 1 1.43 -0.26 -21.15
CA MET A 1 1.09 -1.55 -20.53
C MET A 1 -0.17 -1.30 -19.71
N GLY A 2 -1.34 -1.80 -20.15
CA GLY A 2 -2.62 -1.45 -19.51
C GLY A 2 -2.58 -1.82 -18.03
N GLU A 3 -3.09 -0.95 -17.14
CA GLU A 3 -3.14 -1.20 -15.70
C GLU A 3 -3.99 -2.46 -15.42
N GLN A 4 -3.36 -3.63 -15.36
CA GLN A 4 -3.98 -4.83 -14.84
C GLN A 4 -4.22 -4.60 -13.35
N GLY A 5 -5.50 -4.62 -12.96
CA GLY A 5 -5.91 -4.40 -11.58
C GLY A 5 -5.80 -5.67 -10.75
N PHE A 6 -5.39 -5.52 -9.49
CA PHE A 6 -5.26 -6.60 -8.53
C PHE A 6 -6.61 -6.88 -7.87
N ARG A 7 -7.01 -8.16 -7.82
CA ARG A 7 -8.19 -8.62 -7.09
C ARG A 7 -7.88 -8.78 -5.61
N ALA A 8 -8.91 -8.80 -4.77
CA ALA A 8 -8.75 -8.88 -3.32
C ALA A 8 -7.84 -10.04 -2.83
N PRO A 9 -7.90 -11.28 -3.38
CA PRO A 9 -6.97 -12.34 -3.00
C PRO A 9 -5.50 -12.00 -3.31
N GLN A 10 -5.22 -11.48 -4.50
CA GLN A 10 -3.88 -11.04 -4.91
C GLN A 10 -3.36 -9.93 -4.01
N VAL A 11 -4.22 -8.94 -3.70
CA VAL A 11 -3.87 -7.85 -2.76
C VAL A 11 -3.56 -8.39 -1.37
N CYS A 12 -4.37 -9.31 -0.84
CA CYS A 12 -4.14 -9.89 0.48
C CYS A 12 -2.79 -10.64 0.54
N HIS A 13 -2.46 -11.37 -0.52
CA HIS A 13 -1.19 -12.08 -0.67
C HIS A 13 -0.01 -11.11 -0.73
N LEU A 14 -0.02 -10.17 -1.69
CA LEU A 14 1.05 -9.18 -1.89
C LEU A 14 1.28 -8.31 -0.64
N VAL A 15 0.21 -7.87 0.01
CA VAL A 15 0.32 -6.96 1.17
C VAL A 15 0.62 -7.72 2.47
N GLY A 16 0.23 -9.00 2.56
CA GLY A 16 0.29 -9.77 3.80
C GLY A 16 -0.77 -9.34 4.82
N ILE A 17 -2.00 -9.12 4.36
CA ILE A 17 -3.16 -8.76 5.20
C ILE A 17 -4.31 -9.73 4.97
N THR A 18 -5.22 -9.80 5.93
CA THR A 18 -6.45 -10.59 5.80
C THR A 18 -7.47 -9.89 4.91
N TYR A 19 -8.36 -10.67 4.30
CA TYR A 19 -9.50 -10.13 3.54
C TYR A 19 -10.37 -9.20 4.39
N ARG A 20 -10.52 -9.50 5.68
CA ARG A 20 -11.29 -8.67 6.63
C ARG A 20 -10.63 -7.31 6.86
N GLN A 21 -9.29 -7.25 6.96
CA GLN A 21 -8.56 -5.99 7.06
C GLN A 21 -8.75 -5.17 5.78
N LEU A 22 -8.57 -5.79 4.60
CA LEU A 22 -8.76 -5.13 3.31
C LEU A 22 -10.19 -4.58 3.16
N ASP A 23 -11.21 -5.38 3.47
CA ASP A 23 -12.60 -4.96 3.37
C ASP A 23 -12.93 -3.84 4.38
N TYR A 24 -12.46 -3.97 5.62
CA TYR A 24 -12.65 -2.93 6.63
C TYR A 24 -12.02 -1.61 6.20
N TRP A 25 -10.80 -1.61 5.68
CA TRP A 25 -10.10 -0.42 5.18
C TRP A 25 -10.80 0.20 3.97
N ALA A 26 -11.31 -0.62 3.05
CA ALA A 26 -12.13 -0.17 1.92
C ALA A 26 -13.44 0.49 2.36
N ARG A 27 -14.17 -0.16 3.25
CA ARG A 27 -15.48 0.31 3.74
C ARG A 27 -15.37 1.59 4.57
N THR A 28 -14.29 1.73 5.33
CA THR A 28 -14.03 2.91 6.17
C THR A 28 -13.27 4.02 5.45
N GLY A 29 -13.00 3.87 4.16
CA GLY A 29 -12.34 4.88 3.34
C GLY A 29 -10.88 5.17 3.70
N LEU A 30 -10.20 4.26 4.42
CA LEU A 30 -8.75 4.37 4.61
C LEU A 30 -8.05 4.34 3.25
N LEU A 31 -8.44 3.36 2.44
CA LEU A 31 -8.02 3.18 1.07
C LEU A 31 -9.18 2.58 0.29
N ARG A 32 -9.50 3.10 -0.89
CA ARG A 32 -10.53 2.56 -1.76
C ARG A 32 -9.90 2.05 -3.06
N PRO A 33 -10.42 0.97 -3.67
CA PRO A 33 -9.95 0.52 -4.97
C PRO A 33 -10.09 1.64 -6.01
N SER A 34 -8.99 2.02 -6.66
CA SER A 34 -8.96 3.13 -7.61
C SER A 34 -9.41 2.74 -9.01
N LEU A 35 -9.22 1.48 -9.42
CA LEU A 35 -9.57 1.02 -10.77
C LEU A 35 -11.04 0.62 -10.88
N LYS A 36 -11.54 -0.17 -9.93
CA LYS A 36 -12.95 -0.58 -9.92
C LYS A 36 -13.46 -0.76 -8.51
N ALA A 37 -14.43 0.06 -8.13
CA ALA A 37 -15.22 -0.18 -6.95
C ALA A 37 -16.24 -1.31 -7.19
N ALA A 38 -16.58 -2.04 -6.13
CA ALA A 38 -17.71 -2.97 -6.18
C ALA A 38 -19.02 -2.18 -6.30
N ARG A 39 -19.85 -2.51 -7.29
CA ARG A 39 -21.25 -2.08 -7.44
C ARG A 39 -22.15 -3.31 -7.46
N GLY A 40 -22.73 -3.64 -6.31
CA GLY A 40 -23.70 -4.73 -6.16
C GLY A 40 -23.10 -6.15 -6.07
N SER A 41 -23.98 -7.14 -5.94
CA SER A 41 -23.64 -8.56 -5.90
C SER A 41 -22.93 -9.00 -7.19
N GLY A 42 -21.81 -9.71 -7.07
CA GLY A 42 -21.02 -10.22 -8.20
C GLY A 42 -19.97 -9.27 -8.79
N SER A 43 -19.93 -8.01 -8.36
CA SER A 43 -18.90 -7.05 -8.82
C SER A 43 -17.60 -7.19 -8.01
N GLN A 44 -16.47 -7.32 -8.72
CA GLN A 44 -15.16 -7.44 -8.09
C GLN A 44 -14.48 -6.08 -7.96
N ARG A 45 -13.85 -5.85 -6.80
CA ARG A 45 -12.96 -4.70 -6.58
C ARG A 45 -11.65 -4.94 -7.33
N LEU A 46 -11.18 -3.93 -8.05
CA LEU A 46 -9.87 -3.93 -8.68
C LEU A 46 -9.05 -2.78 -8.13
N TYR A 47 -7.87 -3.12 -7.63
CA TYR A 47 -6.92 -2.21 -7.03
C TYR A 47 -5.81 -1.90 -8.04
N SER A 48 -5.37 -0.65 -8.14
CA SER A 48 -4.19 -0.29 -8.94
C SER A 48 -2.90 -0.73 -8.23
N PHE A 49 -1.78 -0.74 -8.94
CA PHE A 49 -0.47 -0.94 -8.31
C PHE A 49 -0.22 0.08 -7.18
N GLY A 50 -0.56 1.35 -7.41
CA GLY A 50 -0.46 2.40 -6.40
C GLY A 50 -1.29 2.13 -5.14
N ASP A 51 -2.48 1.53 -5.28
CA ASP A 51 -3.29 1.11 -4.14
C ASP A 51 -2.57 0.03 -3.32
N VAL A 52 -1.96 -0.96 -4.00
CA VAL A 52 -1.23 -2.05 -3.33
C VAL A 52 0.01 -1.53 -2.60
N VAL A 53 0.75 -0.58 -3.20
CA VAL A 53 1.87 0.11 -2.54
C VAL A 53 1.38 0.80 -1.27
N GLN A 54 0.30 1.59 -1.35
CA GLN A 54 -0.23 2.31 -0.20
C GLN A 54 -0.69 1.35 0.91
N LEU A 55 -1.31 0.22 0.56
CA LEU A 55 -1.67 -0.84 1.51
C LEU A 55 -0.44 -1.47 2.18
N LYS A 56 0.62 -1.76 1.42
CA LYS A 56 1.89 -2.32 1.94
C LYS A 56 2.56 -1.35 2.92
N VAL A 57 2.53 -0.06 2.63
CA VAL A 57 3.03 1.00 3.54
C VAL A 57 2.21 1.05 4.83
N VAL A 58 0.87 1.05 4.73
CA VAL A 58 -0.01 1.02 5.91
C VAL A 58 0.25 -0.22 6.77
N LYS A 59 0.44 -1.39 6.16
CA LYS A 59 0.82 -2.61 6.86
C LYS A 59 2.14 -2.44 7.62
N ARG A 60 3.21 -1.97 6.97
CA ARG A 60 4.50 -1.77 7.63
C ARG A 60 4.42 -0.80 8.82
N LEU A 61 3.63 0.27 8.71
CA LEU A 61 3.40 1.19 9.84
C LEU A 61 2.70 0.47 11.00
N LEU A 62 1.72 -0.39 10.71
CA LEU A 62 1.03 -1.19 11.74
C LEU A 62 1.99 -2.19 12.42
N ASP A 63 2.84 -2.88 11.66
CA ASP A 63 3.80 -3.82 12.24
C ASP A 63 4.86 -3.12 13.09
N ALA A 64 5.20 -1.89 12.73
CA ALA A 64 6.07 -1.01 13.52
C ALA A 64 5.40 -0.50 14.81
N GLY A 65 4.16 -0.92 15.10
CA GLY A 65 3.46 -0.60 16.34
C GLY A 65 2.62 0.69 16.27
N MET A 66 2.44 1.29 15.09
CA MET A 66 1.58 2.46 14.96
C MET A 66 0.10 2.06 15.04
N SER A 67 -0.71 2.90 15.68
CA SER A 67 -2.16 2.67 15.71
C SER A 67 -2.82 3.11 14.40
N LEU A 68 -3.85 2.38 13.97
CA LEU A 68 -4.61 2.70 12.75
C LEU A 68 -5.21 4.12 12.78
N LYS A 69 -5.53 4.64 13.97
CA LYS A 69 -6.02 6.01 14.17
C LYS A 69 -4.96 7.04 13.77
N LYS A 70 -3.72 6.86 14.23
CA LYS A 70 -2.59 7.76 13.88
C LYS A 70 -2.30 7.72 12.38
N ILE A 71 -2.30 6.51 11.80
CA ILE A 71 -2.09 6.33 10.36
C ILE A 71 -3.17 7.09 9.54
N ARG A 72 -4.44 7.02 9.95
CA ARG A 72 -5.53 7.79 9.29
C ARG A 72 -5.28 9.29 9.34
N GLN A 73 -4.94 9.81 10.52
CA GLN A 73 -4.71 11.24 10.69
C GLN A 73 -3.56 11.73 9.80
N ALA A 74 -2.46 10.96 9.75
CA ALA A 74 -1.34 11.25 8.88
C ALA A 74 -1.71 11.24 7.40
N ILE A 75 -2.39 10.19 6.92
CA ILE A 75 -2.82 10.11 5.52
C ILE A 75 -3.69 11.32 5.16
N GLU A 76 -4.60 11.73 6.04
CA GLU A 76 -5.48 12.87 5.77
C GLU A 76 -4.70 14.20 5.70
N ILE A 77 -3.74 14.42 6.60
CA ILE A 77 -2.84 15.57 6.55
C ILE A 77 -2.08 15.59 5.21
N LEU A 78 -1.54 14.44 4.80
CA LEU A 78 -0.78 14.34 3.56
C LEU A 78 -1.66 14.51 2.31
N ARG A 79 -2.90 14.03 2.32
CA ARG A 79 -3.87 14.29 1.23
C ARG A 79 -4.08 15.79 1.02
N VAL A 80 -4.26 16.53 2.11
CA VAL A 80 -4.46 17.99 2.08
C VAL A 80 -3.20 18.71 1.63
N GLN A 81 -2.03 18.33 2.15
CA GLN A 81 -0.75 18.98 1.84
C GLN A 81 -0.28 18.73 0.41
N LEU A 82 -0.47 17.51 -0.10
CA LEU A 82 0.02 17.08 -1.42
C LEU A 82 -1.03 17.19 -2.53
N GLN A 83 -2.28 17.53 -2.19
CA GLN A 83 -3.41 17.56 -3.12
C GLN A 83 -3.52 16.25 -3.94
N SER A 84 -3.24 15.11 -3.31
CA SER A 84 -3.20 13.78 -3.94
C SER A 84 -4.02 12.79 -3.13
N ASP A 85 -4.83 11.98 -3.81
CA ASP A 85 -5.59 10.88 -3.18
C ASP A 85 -4.70 9.70 -2.76
N ARG A 86 -3.47 9.64 -3.28
CA ARG A 86 -2.47 8.59 -3.04
C ARG A 86 -1.16 9.16 -2.44
N PRO A 87 -1.23 9.85 -1.30
CA PRO A 87 -0.09 10.58 -0.76
C PRO A 87 1.08 9.69 -0.32
N LEU A 88 0.85 8.39 -0.09
CA LEU A 88 1.89 7.46 0.35
C LEU A 88 2.60 6.75 -0.82
N ALA A 89 2.24 7.04 -2.06
CA ALA A 89 2.94 6.48 -3.23
C ALA A 89 4.16 7.33 -3.61
N ASP A 90 4.20 8.61 -3.22
CA ASP A 90 5.17 9.57 -3.76
C ASP A 90 6.22 10.05 -2.74
N VAL A 91 6.20 9.55 -1.49
CA VAL A 91 6.92 10.21 -0.38
C VAL A 91 7.56 9.24 0.59
N THR A 92 8.72 9.59 1.16
CA THR A 92 9.30 8.84 2.30
C THR A 92 8.58 9.25 3.58
N LEU A 93 7.97 8.29 4.28
CA LEU A 93 7.28 8.54 5.54
C LEU A 93 8.23 8.34 6.71
N LEU A 94 8.29 9.28 7.64
CA LEU A 94 9.06 9.18 8.87
C LEU A 94 8.09 9.18 10.05
N SER A 95 8.31 8.38 11.08
CA SER A 95 7.48 8.42 12.28
C SER A 95 8.27 8.26 13.57
N ASP A 96 8.09 9.17 14.52
CA ASP A 96 8.64 9.09 15.89
C ASP A 96 7.76 8.23 16.83
N GLY A 97 6.84 7.43 16.27
CA GLY A 97 5.83 6.67 17.02
C GLY A 97 4.65 7.53 17.52
N LEU A 98 4.72 8.86 17.44
CA LEU A 98 3.66 9.81 17.81
C LEU A 98 3.04 10.48 16.59
N THR A 99 3.85 10.85 15.61
CA THR A 99 3.53 11.66 14.43
C THR A 99 4.13 11.00 13.19
N ILE A 100 3.51 11.19 12.02
CA ILE A 100 4.06 10.77 10.72
C ILE A 100 4.39 12.04 9.94
N TYR A 101 5.59 12.10 9.38
CA TYR A 101 6.11 13.18 8.56
C TYR A 101 6.30 12.68 7.13
N ALA A 102 5.97 13.50 6.16
CA ALA A 102 6.39 13.32 4.78
C ALA A 102 7.74 14.01 4.59
N ALA A 103 8.74 13.26 4.12
CA ALA A 103 9.98 13.82 3.65
C ALA A 103 10.05 13.69 2.12
N HIS A 104 10.18 14.82 1.44
CA HIS A 104 10.36 14.92 -0.01
C HIS A 104 11.83 14.77 -0.42
N SER A 105 12.75 14.77 0.55
CA SER A 105 14.17 14.56 0.31
C SER A 105 14.86 13.89 1.50
N SER A 106 16.03 13.30 1.24
CA SER A 106 16.91 12.73 2.27
C SER A 106 17.41 13.75 3.29
N GLN A 107 17.34 15.06 3.01
CA GLN A 107 17.75 16.13 3.94
C GLN A 107 16.70 16.40 5.02
N GLU A 108 15.40 16.34 4.68
CA GLU A 108 14.31 16.45 5.65
C GLU A 108 14.28 15.25 6.61
N VAL A 109 14.74 14.08 6.16
CA VAL A 109 14.91 12.88 6.99
C VAL A 109 15.94 13.08 8.10
N VAL A 110 17.05 13.78 7.81
CA VAL A 110 18.13 14.02 8.76
C VAL A 110 17.73 15.01 9.85
N ASP A 111 16.88 16.01 9.54
CA ASP A 111 16.45 17.03 10.51
C ASP A 111 15.54 16.44 11.60
N VAL A 112 14.66 15.50 11.25
CA VAL A 112 13.84 14.75 12.23
C VAL A 112 14.74 13.90 13.14
N PHE A 113 15.79 13.28 12.60
CA PHE A 113 16.76 12.48 13.35
C PHE A 113 17.58 13.30 14.38
N ARG A 114 17.86 14.58 14.08
CA ARG A 114 18.68 15.45 14.96
C ARG A 114 17.97 15.89 16.24
N ARG A 115 16.65 15.74 16.35
CA ARG A 115 15.86 16.13 17.53
C ARG A 115 15.81 15.09 18.66
N GLY A 116 16.57 13.99 18.58
CA GLY A 116 16.74 13.04 19.68
C GLY A 116 15.54 12.12 19.95
N GLN A 117 14.53 12.10 19.08
CA GLN A 117 13.43 11.13 19.11
C GLN A 117 13.75 9.98 18.15
N GLY A 118 13.59 8.73 18.61
CA GLY A 118 13.75 7.55 17.76
C GLY A 118 12.65 7.52 16.69
N VAL A 119 13.04 7.63 15.42
CA VAL A 119 12.12 7.76 14.29
C VAL A 119 12.28 6.57 13.34
N PHE A 120 11.17 5.89 13.05
CA PHE A 120 11.07 4.85 12.02
C PHE A 120 10.74 5.49 10.67
N GLY A 121 11.67 5.39 9.72
CA GLY A 121 11.44 5.80 8.34
C GLY A 121 11.00 4.63 7.45
N ILE A 122 9.88 4.79 6.75
CA ILE A 122 9.47 3.94 5.63
C ILE A 122 9.72 4.71 4.33
N ALA A 123 10.80 4.34 3.65
CA ALA A 123 11.05 4.79 2.28
C ALA A 123 10.11 4.05 1.34
N VAL A 124 9.30 4.80 0.58
CA VAL A 124 8.30 4.23 -0.32
C VAL A 124 8.92 3.67 -1.61
N GLY A 125 9.99 4.28 -2.13
CA GLY A 125 10.67 3.80 -3.34
C GLY A 125 11.14 2.33 -3.25
N PRO A 126 11.85 1.92 -2.18
CA PRO A 126 12.18 0.51 -1.97
C PRO A 126 10.96 -0.42 -1.86
N VAL A 127 9.86 0.03 -1.24
CA VAL A 127 8.61 -0.73 -1.16
C VAL A 127 8.02 -0.97 -2.56
N GLN A 128 8.07 0.04 -3.44
CA GLN A 128 7.64 -0.10 -4.82
C GLN A 128 8.47 -1.13 -5.58
N LYS A 129 9.81 -1.04 -5.51
CA LYS A 129 10.70 -1.99 -6.20
C LYS A 129 10.53 -3.43 -5.71
N GLU A 130 10.36 -3.62 -4.40
CA GLU A 130 10.07 -4.94 -3.83
C GLU A 130 8.74 -5.48 -4.38
N LEU A 131 7.70 -4.64 -4.36
CA LEU A 131 6.37 -5.02 -4.84
C LEU A 131 6.34 -5.28 -6.35
N GLU A 132 7.11 -4.54 -7.16
CA GLU A 132 7.30 -4.82 -8.59
C GLU A 132 7.83 -6.25 -8.78
N GLY A 133 8.83 -6.66 -7.98
CA GLY A 133 9.36 -8.03 -7.97
C GLY A 133 8.32 -9.08 -7.56
N GLU A 134 7.56 -8.83 -6.49
CA GLU A 134 6.49 -9.73 -6.01
C GLU A 134 5.38 -9.89 -7.07
N VAL A 135 5.00 -8.80 -7.75
CA VAL A 135 4.00 -8.81 -8.81
C VAL A 135 4.49 -9.60 -10.03
N HIS A 136 5.75 -9.42 -10.43
CA HIS A 136 6.34 -10.21 -11.51
C HIS A 136 6.33 -11.72 -11.20
N ALA A 137 6.64 -12.10 -9.97
CA ALA A 137 6.58 -13.50 -9.53
C ALA A 137 5.14 -14.04 -9.55
N LEU A 138 4.19 -13.27 -9.01
CA LEU A 138 2.77 -13.65 -8.98
C LEU A 138 2.23 -13.95 -10.38
N TRP A 139 2.52 -13.09 -11.37
CA TRP A 139 2.06 -13.30 -12.74
C TRP A 139 2.73 -14.51 -13.40
N ALA A 140 4.02 -14.74 -13.13
CA ALA A 140 4.71 -15.92 -13.64
C ALA A 140 4.10 -17.23 -13.10
N GLU A 141 3.72 -17.26 -11.82
CA GLU A 141 3.03 -18.40 -11.21
C GLU A 141 1.63 -18.63 -11.81
N GLU A 142 0.86 -17.55 -12.03
CA GLU A 142 -0.46 -17.63 -12.67
C GLU A 142 -0.38 -18.13 -14.12
N GLU A 143 0.62 -17.68 -14.89
CA GLU A 143 0.89 -18.16 -16.26
C GLU A 143 1.27 -19.65 -16.28
N GLN A 144 2.14 -20.09 -15.37
CA GLN A 144 2.52 -21.50 -15.25
C GLN A 144 1.34 -22.39 -14.83
N ALA A 145 0.50 -21.93 -13.90
CA ALA A 145 -0.70 -22.64 -13.48
C ALA A 145 -1.75 -22.74 -14.61
N ALA A 146 -1.86 -21.70 -15.44
CA ALA A 146 -2.71 -21.72 -16.63
C ALA A 146 -2.19 -22.75 -17.65
N GLN A 147 -0.90 -22.73 -17.95
CA GLN A 147 -0.27 -23.68 -18.88
C GLN A 147 -0.37 -25.13 -18.38
N ALA A 148 -0.17 -25.38 -17.09
CA ALA A 148 -0.31 -26.72 -16.51
C ALA A 148 -1.75 -27.27 -16.60
N LYS A 149 -2.77 -26.40 -16.57
CA LYS A 149 -4.18 -26.78 -16.80
C LYS A 149 -4.49 -27.09 -18.25
N GLU A 150 -3.80 -26.45 -19.20
CA GLU A 150 -3.99 -26.69 -20.64
C GLU A 150 -3.30 -27.96 -21.13
N VAL A 151 -2.16 -28.34 -20.53
CA VAL A 151 -1.40 -29.54 -20.91
C VAL A 151 -1.95 -30.83 -20.25
N GLY A 152 -2.82 -30.69 -19.24
CA GLY A 152 -3.46 -31.81 -18.53
C GLY A 152 -4.81 -32.27 -19.08
N VAL A 153 -5.19 -31.87 -20.30
CA VAL A 153 -6.40 -32.30 -21.03
C VAL A 153 -6.05 -33.29 -22.12
#